data_AF-A0A923Y2S0-F1
#
_entry.id   AF-A0A923Y2S0-F1
#
_cell.length_a   1.000
_cell.length_b   1.000
_cell.length_c   1.000
_cell.angle_alpha   90.00
_cell.angle_beta   90.00
_cell.angle_gamma   90.00
#
_symmetry.space_group_name_H-M   'P 1'
#
loop_
_entity.id
_entity.type
_entity.pdbx_description
1 polymer ?
#
loop_
_entity_poly.entity_id
_entity_poly.type
_entity_poly.pdbx_seq_one_letter_code
_entity_poly.pdbx_strand_id
1 'polypeptide(L)'
;MIDVPNSPEADGRLLSVRIADDIRRAVLDGSMLPGTRVGQEWLAAKFGASRIPVREALRQLQDEGLVILAPNRGAWIADVTSQESIEVYKIREALEPLAMAESVPHLSDEDISALEVTVARLERVDSVQEYIPLDRAFHLKAYSRAPLPHLLRTIERYWNSTQHFRRWFVKDSLAKDGLPFSDPQHLMLVEMIRARDAEGAASIVRLHIRRTRLLIEKMAPPPKERPKSRQRAPPIAADSQTSFDADASPHDPFTA
;
A
#
# COMPACT_ATOMS: atom_id res chain seq x y z
N MET A 1 -11.53 -41.04 -0.06
CA MET A 1 -12.02 -39.66 -0.12
C MET A 1 -12.17 -39.21 1.33
N ILE A 2 -11.15 -38.54 1.87
CA ILE A 2 -11.16 -38.08 3.26
C ILE A 2 -11.81 -36.70 3.24
N ASP A 3 -13.05 -36.63 3.71
CA ASP A 3 -13.73 -35.39 4.01
C ASP A 3 -13.02 -34.77 5.22
N VAL A 4 -12.22 -33.73 4.98
CA VAL A 4 -11.58 -32.97 6.07
C VAL A 4 -12.64 -32.01 6.57
N PRO A 5 -13.16 -32.17 7.80
CA PRO A 5 -14.21 -31.29 8.29
C PRO A 5 -13.64 -29.87 8.40
N ASN A 6 -14.26 -28.94 7.69
CA ASN A 6 -13.94 -27.53 7.79
C ASN A 6 -14.20 -27.08 9.24
N SER A 7 -13.13 -26.88 10.01
CA SER A 7 -13.23 -26.64 11.45
C SER A 7 -13.59 -25.18 11.74
N PRO A 8 -14.29 -24.88 12.85
CA PRO A 8 -14.65 -23.50 13.22
C PRO A 8 -13.45 -22.54 13.32
N GLU A 9 -12.25 -23.07 13.59
CA GLU A 9 -10.99 -22.32 13.61
C GLU A 9 -10.51 -21.94 12.21
N ALA A 10 -10.69 -22.81 11.21
CA ALA A 10 -10.39 -22.50 9.81
C ALA A 10 -11.33 -21.41 9.28
N ASP A 11 -12.63 -21.50 9.59
CA ASP A 11 -13.61 -20.46 9.24
C ASP A 11 -13.30 -19.13 9.93
N GLY A 12 -12.88 -19.16 11.20
CA GLY A 12 -12.43 -17.97 11.93
C GLY A 12 -11.22 -17.29 11.29
N ARG A 13 -10.22 -18.08 10.85
CA ARG A 13 -9.02 -17.56 10.18
C ARG A 13 -9.33 -16.98 8.80
N LEU A 14 -10.20 -17.65 8.03
CA LEU A 14 -10.64 -17.11 6.74
C LEU A 14 -11.38 -15.78 6.93
N LEU A 15 -12.18 -15.66 7.99
CA LEU A 15 -12.90 -14.44 8.30
C LEU A 15 -11.97 -13.30 8.76
N SER A 16 -10.94 -13.58 9.57
CA SER A 16 -9.97 -12.55 9.96
C SER A 16 -9.16 -12.02 8.78
N VAL A 17 -8.75 -12.90 7.86
CA VAL A 17 -8.10 -12.50 6.59
C VAL A 17 -9.02 -11.61 5.77
N ARG A 18 -10.28 -12.01 5.56
CA ARG A 18 -11.26 -11.19 4.81
C ARG A 18 -11.49 -9.81 5.44
N ILE A 19 -11.62 -9.74 6.76
CA ILE A 19 -11.76 -8.45 7.47
C ILE A 19 -10.50 -7.58 7.26
N ALA A 20 -9.31 -8.17 7.36
CA ALA A 20 -8.06 -7.45 7.14
C ALA A 20 -7.95 -6.94 5.70
N ASP A 21 -8.30 -7.76 4.71
CA ASP A 21 -8.26 -7.41 3.29
C ASP A 21 -9.21 -6.26 2.95
N ASP A 22 -10.43 -6.28 3.47
CA ASP A 22 -11.41 -5.21 3.25
C ASP A 22 -10.95 -3.88 3.85
N ILE A 23 -10.42 -3.90 5.08
CA ILE A 23 -9.90 -2.69 5.72
C ILE A 23 -8.64 -2.22 5.00
N ARG A 24 -7.72 -3.12 4.62
CA ARG A 24 -6.51 -2.78 3.88
C ARG A 24 -6.84 -2.07 2.58
N ARG A 25 -7.77 -2.62 1.78
CA ARG A 25 -8.23 -1.98 0.55
C ARG A 25 -8.77 -0.58 0.81
N ALA A 26 -9.68 -0.46 1.78
CA ALA A 26 -10.31 0.81 2.11
C ALA A 26 -9.31 1.89 2.62
N VAL A 27 -8.26 1.47 3.32
CA VAL A 27 -7.19 2.36 3.76
C VAL A 27 -6.32 2.78 2.57
N LEU A 28 -5.87 1.84 1.74
CA LEU A 28 -4.97 2.11 0.61
C LEU A 28 -5.64 2.92 -0.51
N ASP A 29 -6.93 2.69 -0.79
CA ASP A 29 -7.70 3.46 -1.78
C ASP A 29 -8.15 4.84 -1.26
N GLY A 30 -8.08 5.06 0.06
CA GLY A 30 -8.38 6.32 0.72
C GLY A 30 -9.85 6.50 1.12
N SER A 31 -10.69 5.47 1.02
CA SER A 31 -12.07 5.48 1.53
C SER A 31 -12.14 5.48 3.07
N MET A 32 -11.13 4.94 3.75
CA MET A 32 -10.88 5.15 5.18
C MET A 32 -9.76 6.18 5.39
N LEU A 33 -10.08 7.26 6.09
CA LEU A 33 -9.14 8.37 6.30
C LEU A 33 -8.19 8.12 7.49
N PRO A 34 -6.97 8.68 7.49
CA PRO A 34 -6.08 8.71 8.64
C PRO A 34 -6.77 9.17 9.92
N GLY A 35 -6.40 8.59 11.06
CA GLY A 35 -6.94 9.00 12.36
C GLY A 35 -8.39 8.60 12.59
N THR A 36 -9.00 7.87 11.66
CA THR A 36 -10.34 7.30 11.78
C THR A 36 -10.38 6.18 12.83
N ARG A 37 -11.37 6.23 13.74
CA ARG A 37 -11.61 5.12 14.68
C ARG A 37 -12.18 3.89 13.98
N VAL A 38 -11.58 2.73 14.21
CA VAL A 38 -12.11 1.43 13.77
C VAL A 38 -12.69 0.70 14.98
N GLY A 39 -14.02 0.70 15.09
CA GLY A 39 -14.74 0.08 16.21
C GLY A 39 -14.82 -1.44 16.08
N GLN A 40 -14.39 -2.18 17.10
CA GLN A 40 -14.46 -3.65 17.09
C GLN A 40 -15.90 -4.17 17.07
N GLU A 41 -16.82 -3.55 17.83
CA GLU A 41 -18.23 -3.97 17.79
C GLU A 41 -18.86 -3.70 16.42
N TRP A 42 -18.50 -2.58 15.79
CA TRP A 42 -18.97 -2.25 14.45
C TRP A 42 -18.44 -3.24 13.40
N LEU A 43 -17.15 -3.60 13.46
CA LEU A 43 -16.59 -4.62 12.58
C LEU A 43 -17.25 -5.99 12.81
N ALA A 44 -17.44 -6.39 14.07
CA ALA A 44 -18.12 -7.64 14.41
C ALA A 44 -19.52 -7.71 13.80
N ALA A 45 -20.31 -6.64 13.94
CA ALA A 45 -21.65 -6.55 13.35
C ALA A 45 -21.60 -6.55 11.81
N LYS A 46 -20.71 -5.76 11.19
CA LYS A 46 -20.59 -5.65 9.72
C LYS A 46 -20.27 -7.00 9.06
N PHE A 47 -19.39 -7.77 9.68
CA PHE A 47 -18.88 -9.02 9.10
C PHE A 47 -19.59 -10.27 9.64
N GLY A 48 -20.62 -10.13 10.48
CA GLY A 48 -21.26 -11.26 11.15
C GLY A 48 -20.28 -12.08 12.00
N ALA A 49 -19.24 -11.42 12.52
CA ALA A 49 -18.08 -12.05 13.12
C ALA A 49 -18.10 -11.93 14.66
N SER A 50 -17.49 -12.89 15.35
CA SER A 50 -17.18 -12.72 16.78
C SER A 50 -16.01 -11.74 16.99
N ARG A 51 -15.71 -11.37 18.23
CA ARG A 51 -14.62 -10.42 18.55
C ARG A 51 -13.22 -10.95 18.24
N ILE A 52 -13.03 -12.27 18.21
CA ILE A 52 -11.73 -12.92 18.00
C ILE A 52 -11.17 -12.62 16.60
N PRO A 53 -11.85 -12.97 15.49
CA PRO A 53 -11.34 -12.72 14.13
C PRO A 53 -11.17 -11.23 13.84
N VAL A 54 -12.02 -10.36 14.42
CA VAL A 54 -11.86 -8.90 14.34
C VAL A 54 -10.55 -8.45 14.99
N ARG A 55 -10.23 -8.97 16.18
CA ARG A 55 -9.00 -8.60 16.89
C ARG A 55 -7.75 -9.12 16.18
N GLU A 56 -7.82 -10.30 15.57
CA GLU A 56 -6.73 -10.86 14.75
C GLU A 56 -6.49 -10.01 13.50
N ALA A 57 -7.54 -9.67 12.76
CA ALA A 57 -7.46 -8.79 11.59
C ALA A 57 -6.81 -7.43 11.95
N LEU A 58 -7.23 -6.84 13.08
CA LEU A 58 -6.69 -5.57 13.55
C LEU A 58 -5.23 -5.66 14.02
N ARG A 59 -4.78 -6.80 14.54
CA ARG A 59 -3.36 -7.04 14.87
C ARG A 59 -2.53 -7.17 13.60
N GLN A 60 -3.00 -7.95 12.64
CA GLN A 60 -2.34 -8.08 11.33
C GLN A 60 -2.17 -6.70 10.66
N LEU A 61 -3.22 -5.88 10.63
CA LEU A 61 -3.16 -4.52 10.07
C LEU A 61 -2.23 -3.58 10.85
N GLN A 62 -2.06 -3.81 12.15
CA GLN A 62 -1.08 -3.07 12.95
C GLN A 62 0.36 -3.44 12.57
N ASP A 63 0.63 -4.73 12.37
CA ASP A 63 1.94 -5.22 11.93
C ASP A 63 2.30 -4.66 10.54
N GLU A 64 1.31 -4.56 9.66
CA GLU A 64 1.41 -3.95 8.33
C GLU A 64 1.51 -2.41 8.35
N GLY A 65 1.35 -1.77 9.51
CA GLY A 65 1.46 -0.31 9.67
C GLY A 65 0.24 0.49 9.20
N LEU A 66 -0.90 -0.17 8.95
CA LEU A 66 -2.16 0.45 8.52
C LEU A 66 -3.05 0.85 9.70
N VAL A 67 -2.88 0.20 10.85
CA VAL A 67 -3.68 0.42 12.06
C VAL A 67 -2.80 0.66 13.29
N ILE A 68 -3.26 1.51 14.20
CA ILE A 68 -2.68 1.73 15.53
C ILE A 68 -3.66 1.19 16.57
N LEU A 69 -3.24 0.18 17.34
CA LEU A 69 -3.97 -0.28 18.52
C LEU A 69 -3.54 0.54 19.73
N ALA A 70 -4.49 1.25 20.34
CA ALA A 70 -4.26 2.04 21.55
C ALA A 70 -4.89 1.32 22.76
N PRO A 71 -4.12 1.07 23.84
CA PRO A 71 -4.65 0.45 25.05
C PRO A 71 -5.89 1.19 25.55
N ASN A 72 -6.97 0.44 25.81
CA ASN A 72 -8.27 0.96 26.27
C ASN A 72 -8.95 2.00 25.35
N ARG A 73 -8.41 2.28 24.16
CA ARG A 73 -8.91 3.29 23.22
C ARG A 73 -9.27 2.72 21.84
N GLY A 74 -9.09 1.42 21.64
CA GLY A 74 -9.46 0.70 20.42
C GLY A 74 -8.46 0.87 19.27
N ALA A 75 -8.91 0.57 18.05
CA ALA A 75 -8.11 0.63 16.84
C ALA A 75 -8.37 1.92 16.05
N TRP A 76 -7.33 2.39 15.35
CA TRP A 76 -7.33 3.64 14.60
C TRP A 76 -6.57 3.46 13.30
N ILE A 77 -7.04 4.05 12.20
CA ILE A 77 -6.25 4.09 10.96
C ILE A 77 -4.98 4.90 11.23
N ALA A 78 -3.85 4.37 10.78
CA ALA A 78 -2.55 5.00 10.99
C ALA A 78 -2.55 6.42 10.41
N ASP A 79 -2.04 7.35 11.21
CA ASP A 79 -1.87 8.75 10.85
C ASP A 79 -0.43 9.13 11.16
N VAL A 80 0.26 9.65 10.16
CA VAL A 80 1.66 10.08 10.26
C VAL A 80 1.72 11.58 10.09
N THR A 81 2.44 12.22 10.99
CA THR A 81 2.78 13.64 10.86
C THR A 81 3.71 13.84 9.65
N SER A 82 3.83 15.08 9.18
CA SER A 82 4.81 15.43 8.13
C SER A 82 6.23 15.06 8.55
N GLN A 83 6.59 15.27 9.82
CA GLN A 83 7.91 14.94 10.36
C GLN A 83 8.18 13.43 10.35
N GLU A 84 7.21 12.62 10.78
CA GLU A 84 7.29 11.16 10.72
C GLU A 84 7.35 10.67 9.26
N SER A 85 6.61 11.30 8.35
CA SER A 85 6.69 10.97 6.93
C SER A 85 8.10 11.22 6.39
N ILE A 86 8.68 12.39 6.68
CA ILE A 86 10.06 12.73 6.29
C ILE A 86 11.07 11.70 6.81
N GLU A 87 10.94 11.28 8.07
CA GLU A 87 11.77 10.23 8.67
C GLU A 87 11.61 8.91 7.90
N VAL A 88 10.38 8.49 7.61
CA VAL A 88 10.11 7.28 6.83
C VAL A 88 10.73 7.36 5.43
N TYR A 89 10.66 8.51 4.74
CA TYR A 89 11.31 8.68 3.45
C TYR A 89 12.84 8.55 3.55
N LYS A 90 13.49 9.06 4.61
CA LYS A 90 14.93 8.86 4.84
C LYS A 90 15.29 7.39 5.05
N ILE A 91 14.43 6.64 5.75
CA ILE A 91 14.61 5.19 5.94
C ILE A 91 14.45 4.48 4.59
N ARG A 92 13.41 4.81 3.83
CA ARG A 92 13.17 4.28 2.48
C ARG A 92 14.32 4.58 1.51
N GLU A 93 14.90 5.77 1.57
CA GLU A 93 16.13 6.15 0.82
C GLU A 93 17.34 5.26 1.14
N ALA A 94 17.39 4.64 2.32
CA ALA A 94 18.43 3.69 2.68
C ALA A 94 18.09 2.26 2.28
N LEU A 95 16.82 1.86 2.42
CA LEU A 95 16.36 0.47 2.28
C LEU A 95 15.98 0.06 0.85
N GLU A 96 15.24 0.90 0.12
CA GLU A 96 14.74 0.55 -1.22
C GLU A 96 15.86 0.41 -2.26
N PRO A 97 16.96 1.19 -2.25
CA PRO A 97 18.08 0.95 -3.15
C PRO A 97 18.73 -0.42 -2.96
N LEU A 98 18.84 -0.89 -1.71
CA LEU A 98 19.33 -2.23 -1.42
C LEU A 98 18.38 -3.29 -2.00
N ALA A 99 17.08 -3.15 -1.77
CA ALA A 99 16.09 -4.07 -2.34
C ALA A 99 16.10 -4.05 -3.88
N MET A 100 16.29 -2.88 -4.50
CA MET A 100 16.42 -2.74 -5.94
C MET A 100 17.64 -3.50 -6.48
N ALA A 101 18.83 -3.22 -5.94
CA ALA A 101 20.07 -3.86 -6.37
C ALA A 101 19.99 -5.39 -6.28
N GLU A 102 19.38 -5.90 -5.21
CA GLU A 102 19.21 -7.34 -4.95
C GLU A 102 18.12 -7.98 -5.80
N SER A 103 17.16 -7.20 -6.31
CA SER A 103 16.07 -7.72 -7.14
C SER A 103 16.41 -7.77 -8.62
N VAL A 104 17.14 -6.77 -9.14
CA VAL A 104 17.44 -6.63 -10.58
C VAL A 104 18.02 -7.90 -11.22
N PRO A 105 18.97 -8.63 -10.59
CA PRO A 105 19.49 -9.88 -11.13
C PRO A 105 18.47 -11.02 -11.23
N HIS A 106 17.35 -10.93 -10.50
CA HIS A 106 16.36 -12.00 -10.35
C HIS A 106 15.02 -11.70 -11.04
N LEU A 107 14.84 -10.52 -11.63
CA LEU A 107 13.64 -10.20 -12.42
C LEU A 107 13.60 -11.07 -13.69
N SER A 108 12.47 -11.72 -13.96
CA SER A 108 12.28 -12.41 -15.24
C SER A 108 11.94 -11.42 -16.36
N ASP A 109 11.96 -11.88 -17.61
CA ASP A 109 11.55 -11.04 -18.74
C ASP A 109 10.06 -10.66 -18.62
N GLU A 110 9.22 -11.54 -18.09
CA GLU A 110 7.82 -11.24 -17.78
C GLU A 110 7.68 -10.17 -16.70
N ASP A 111 8.55 -10.18 -15.68
CA ASP A 111 8.57 -9.13 -14.66
C ASP A 111 8.92 -7.77 -15.28
N ILE A 112 9.90 -7.74 -16.19
CA ILE A 112 10.34 -6.52 -16.89
C ILE A 112 9.24 -6.01 -17.81
N SER A 113 8.61 -6.86 -18.62
CA SER A 113 7.47 -6.47 -19.46
C SER A 113 6.29 -5.94 -18.65
N ALA A 114 6.02 -6.52 -17.47
CA ALA A 114 4.98 -6.00 -16.57
C ALA A 114 5.32 -4.59 -16.04
N LEU A 115 6.61 -4.31 -15.76
CA LEU A 115 7.07 -2.99 -15.35
C LEU A 115 6.93 -1.97 -16.49
N GLU A 116 7.31 -2.33 -17.71
CA GLU A 116 7.16 -1.51 -18.92
C GLU A 116 5.69 -1.12 -19.16
N VAL A 117 4.78 -2.10 -19.09
CA VAL A 117 3.33 -1.85 -19.21
C VAL A 117 2.85 -0.92 -18.09
N THR A 118 3.35 -1.09 -16.88
CA THR A 118 2.95 -0.23 -15.74
C THR A 118 3.43 1.21 -15.94
N VAL A 119 4.66 1.43 -16.41
CA VAL A 119 5.18 2.78 -16.71
C VAL A 119 4.40 3.43 -17.86
N ALA A 120 4.12 2.69 -18.94
CA ALA A 120 3.31 3.20 -20.05
C ALA A 120 1.88 3.59 -19.63
N ARG A 121 1.34 2.97 -18.57
CA ARG A 121 0.07 3.39 -17.96
C ARG A 121 0.24 4.63 -17.10
N LEU A 122 1.30 4.71 -16.29
CA LEU A 122 1.63 5.89 -15.46
C LEU A 122 1.79 7.17 -16.29
N GLU A 123 2.27 7.08 -17.53
CA GLU A 123 2.37 8.24 -18.42
C GLU A 123 1.02 8.81 -18.88
N ARG A 124 -0.05 8.02 -18.78
CA ARG A 124 -1.38 8.36 -19.30
C ARG A 124 -2.42 8.66 -18.22
N VAL A 125 -2.09 8.45 -16.95
CA VAL A 125 -3.03 8.73 -15.85
C VAL A 125 -3.28 10.23 -15.72
N ASP A 126 -4.53 10.59 -15.43
CA ASP A 126 -5.00 11.97 -15.25
C ASP A 126 -5.56 12.21 -13.83
N SER A 127 -5.60 11.18 -13.00
CA SER A 127 -6.18 11.24 -11.67
C SER A 127 -5.26 10.68 -10.58
N VAL A 128 -5.33 11.29 -9.39
CA VAL A 128 -4.64 10.81 -8.18
C VAL A 128 -5.10 9.39 -7.83
N GLN A 129 -6.36 9.07 -8.14
CA GLN A 129 -6.99 7.82 -7.80
C GLN A 129 -6.36 6.64 -8.56
N GLU A 130 -5.93 6.89 -9.80
CA GLU A 130 -5.22 5.91 -10.63
C GLU A 130 -3.70 5.93 -10.43
N TYR A 131 -3.11 7.12 -10.33
CA TYR A 131 -1.65 7.27 -10.19
C TYR A 131 -1.10 6.60 -8.92
N ILE A 132 -1.73 6.86 -7.77
CA ILE A 132 -1.23 6.41 -6.47
C ILE A 132 -1.06 4.88 -6.39
N PRO A 133 -2.06 4.04 -6.74
CA PRO A 133 -1.90 2.59 -6.72
C PRO A 133 -0.94 2.08 -7.80
N LEU A 134 -0.90 2.68 -8.99
CA LEU A 134 -0.01 2.25 -10.07
C LEU A 134 1.47 2.51 -9.75
N ASP A 135 1.80 3.68 -9.22
CA ASP A 135 3.18 4.01 -8.82
C ASP A 135 3.66 3.08 -7.70
N ARG A 136 2.80 2.83 -6.71
CA ARG A 136 3.09 1.86 -5.65
C ARG A 136 3.36 0.47 -6.24
N ALA A 137 2.50 0.01 -7.14
CA ALA A 137 2.64 -1.31 -7.77
C ALA A 137 3.93 -1.42 -8.58
N PHE A 138 4.30 -0.36 -9.33
CA PHE A 138 5.55 -0.28 -10.06
C PHE A 138 6.77 -0.48 -9.14
N HIS A 139 6.88 0.35 -8.08
CA HIS A 139 8.01 0.27 -7.17
C HIS A 139 8.09 -1.08 -6.45
N LEU A 140 6.98 -1.55 -5.85
CA LEU A 140 6.95 -2.83 -5.15
C LEU A 140 7.30 -4.01 -6.07
N LYS A 141 6.88 -3.97 -7.34
CA LYS A 141 7.21 -4.99 -8.34
C LYS A 141 8.70 -4.97 -8.70
N ALA A 142 9.27 -3.78 -8.90
CA ALA A 142 10.65 -3.60 -9.35
C ALA A 142 11.67 -4.24 -8.38
N TYR A 143 11.39 -4.22 -7.08
CA TYR A 143 12.22 -4.90 -6.08
C TYR A 143 11.63 -6.18 -5.48
N SER A 144 10.56 -6.74 -6.08
CA SER A 144 9.85 -7.92 -5.56
C SER A 144 10.66 -9.21 -5.56
N ARG A 145 11.74 -9.28 -6.35
CA ARG A 145 12.58 -10.48 -6.51
C ARG A 145 13.83 -10.45 -5.63
N ALA A 146 14.00 -9.43 -4.80
CA ALA A 146 15.08 -9.41 -3.83
C ALA A 146 14.94 -10.59 -2.84
N PRO A 147 15.98 -11.40 -2.60
CA PRO A 147 15.95 -12.52 -1.66
C PRO A 147 16.01 -12.06 -0.20
N LEU A 148 15.35 -10.95 0.14
CA LEU A 148 15.40 -10.26 1.42
C LEU A 148 13.98 -10.09 2.00
N PRO A 149 13.29 -11.18 2.39
CA PRO A 149 11.88 -11.12 2.76
C PRO A 149 11.58 -10.21 3.97
N HIS A 150 12.52 -10.07 4.91
CA HIS A 150 12.38 -9.14 6.03
C HIS A 150 12.48 -7.68 5.59
N LEU A 151 13.37 -7.38 4.64
CA LEU A 151 13.52 -6.04 4.07
C LEU A 151 12.26 -5.65 3.29
N LEU A 152 11.75 -6.55 2.44
CA LEU A 152 10.55 -6.29 1.64
C LEU A 152 9.32 -6.00 2.50
N ARG A 153 9.08 -6.81 3.56
CA ARG A 153 8.00 -6.53 4.52
C ARG A 153 8.16 -5.19 5.23
N THR A 154 9.39 -4.82 5.55
CA THR A 154 9.70 -3.54 6.20
C THR A 154 9.43 -2.35 5.26
N ILE A 155 9.86 -2.46 4.00
CA ILE A 155 9.59 -1.46 2.95
C ILE A 155 8.08 -1.31 2.75
N GLU A 156 7.35 -2.41 2.60
CA GLU A 156 5.90 -2.37 2.40
C GLU A 156 5.16 -1.73 3.58
N ARG A 157 5.59 -2.02 4.81
CA ARG A 157 5.07 -1.36 6.02
C ARG A 157 5.28 0.16 5.98
N TYR A 158 6.44 0.61 5.51
CA TYR A 158 6.72 2.05 5.36
C TYR A 158 5.89 2.70 4.26
N TRP A 159 5.70 2.02 3.12
CA TRP A 159 4.74 2.45 2.10
C TRP A 159 3.34 2.59 2.66
N ASN A 160 2.85 1.60 3.42
CA ASN A 160 1.54 1.62 4.05
C ASN A 160 1.37 2.82 4.98
N SER A 161 2.34 3.06 5.87
CA SER A 161 2.27 4.14 6.85
C SER A 161 2.25 5.54 6.22
N THR A 162 2.82 5.71 5.03
CA THR A 162 2.94 7.02 4.36
C THR A 162 1.98 7.21 3.18
N GLN A 163 1.20 6.19 2.82
CA GLN A 163 0.33 6.19 1.63
C GLN A 163 -0.66 7.36 1.63
N HIS A 164 -1.28 7.65 2.77
CA HIS A 164 -2.23 8.76 2.89
C HIS A 164 -1.56 10.13 2.73
N PHE A 165 -0.38 10.29 3.32
CA PHE A 165 0.41 11.51 3.18
C PHE A 165 0.81 11.71 1.71
N ARG A 166 1.24 10.65 1.04
CA ARG A 166 1.55 10.65 -0.40
C ARG A 166 0.34 11.04 -1.25
N ARG A 167 -0.86 10.51 -0.95
CA ARG A 167 -2.11 10.88 -1.63
C ARG A 167 -2.42 12.37 -1.46
N TRP A 168 -2.30 12.91 -0.25
CA TRP A 168 -2.47 14.34 0.01
C TRP A 168 -1.45 15.18 -0.77
N PHE A 169 -0.17 14.80 -0.72
CA PHE A 169 0.93 15.50 -1.40
C PHE A 169 0.73 15.55 -2.91
N VAL A 170 0.40 14.42 -3.55
CA VAL A 170 0.17 14.37 -5.00
C VAL A 170 -1.03 15.23 -5.39
N LYS A 171 -2.14 15.16 -4.62
CA LYS A 171 -3.33 15.99 -4.87
C LYS A 171 -3.02 17.49 -4.78
N ASP A 172 -2.26 17.91 -3.76
CA ASP A 172 -1.89 19.30 -3.54
C ASP A 172 -0.91 19.81 -4.61
N SER A 173 0.08 18.99 -4.98
CA SER A 173 1.06 19.29 -6.03
C SER A 173 0.40 19.51 -7.40
N LEU A 174 -0.55 18.65 -7.77
CA LEU A 174 -1.33 18.82 -9.01
C LEU A 174 -2.14 20.11 -9.00
N ALA A 175 -2.81 20.40 -7.88
CA ALA A 175 -3.69 21.55 -7.76
C ALA A 175 -2.94 22.88 -7.83
N LYS A 176 -1.69 22.93 -7.33
CA LYS A 176 -0.89 24.17 -7.25
C LYS A 176 0.00 24.40 -8.45
N ASP A 177 0.70 23.35 -8.89
CA ASP A 177 1.82 23.50 -9.82
C ASP A 177 1.51 22.91 -11.21
N GLY A 178 0.34 22.28 -11.39
CA GLY A 178 -0.04 21.63 -12.66
C GLY A 178 0.95 20.54 -13.08
N LEU A 179 1.71 19.99 -12.12
CA LEU A 179 2.78 19.05 -12.40
C LEU A 179 2.21 17.78 -13.02
N PRO A 180 2.71 17.35 -14.19
CA PRO A 180 2.25 16.10 -14.79
C PRO A 180 2.61 14.92 -13.89
N PHE A 181 1.79 13.88 -13.93
CA PHE A 181 2.05 12.60 -13.25
C PHE A 181 3.26 11.85 -13.84
N SER A 182 3.66 12.21 -15.06
CA SER A 182 4.82 11.62 -15.74
C SER A 182 6.11 11.99 -15.02
N ASP A 183 6.80 10.99 -14.47
CA ASP A 183 8.14 11.12 -13.94
C ASP A 183 9.14 10.41 -14.87
N PRO A 184 10.06 11.13 -15.55
CA PRO A 184 11.05 10.49 -16.42
C PRO A 184 11.94 9.48 -15.69
N GLN A 185 12.02 9.56 -14.35
CA GLN A 185 12.77 8.59 -13.54
C GLN A 185 12.18 7.17 -13.60
N HIS A 186 10.86 7.00 -13.85
CA HIS A 186 10.26 5.67 -14.01
C HIS A 186 10.75 4.96 -15.28
N LEU A 187 10.86 5.70 -16.40
CA LEU A 187 11.44 5.17 -17.64
C LEU A 187 12.92 4.81 -17.45
N MET A 188 13.70 5.71 -16.84
CA MET A 188 15.12 5.45 -16.55
C MET A 188 15.31 4.20 -15.67
N LEU A 189 14.43 3.98 -14.69
CA LEU A 189 14.46 2.75 -13.87
C LEU A 189 14.28 1.50 -14.72
N VAL A 190 13.28 1.49 -15.61
CA VAL A 190 13.04 0.36 -16.50
C VAL A 190 14.24 0.12 -17.42
N GLU A 191 14.85 1.18 -17.94
CA GLU A 191 16.06 1.06 -18.76
C GLU A 191 17.23 0.42 -18.01
N MET A 192 17.50 0.85 -16.77
CA MET A 192 18.55 0.26 -15.92
C MET A 192 18.23 -1.21 -15.60
N ILE A 193 16.98 -1.51 -15.28
CA ILE A 193 16.50 -2.88 -15.00
C ILE A 193 16.70 -3.77 -16.23
N ARG A 194 16.32 -3.31 -17.42
CA ARG A 194 16.47 -4.03 -18.69
C ARG A 194 17.93 -4.28 -19.04
N ALA A 195 18.80 -3.30 -18.76
CA ALA A 195 20.24 -3.42 -18.91
C ALA A 195 20.90 -4.29 -17.83
N ARG A 196 20.13 -4.79 -16.85
CA ARG A 196 20.62 -5.49 -15.65
C ARG A 196 21.63 -4.67 -14.83
N ASP A 197 21.55 -3.35 -14.93
CA ASP A 197 22.36 -2.42 -14.14
C ASP A 197 21.73 -2.22 -12.76
N ALA A 198 22.05 -3.14 -11.84
CA ALA A 198 21.54 -3.13 -10.48
C ALA A 198 21.93 -1.85 -9.71
N GLU A 199 23.16 -1.37 -9.89
CA GLU A 199 23.68 -0.17 -9.21
C GLU A 199 23.07 1.11 -9.79
N GLY A 200 22.91 1.17 -11.12
CA GLY A 200 22.19 2.24 -11.80
C GLY A 200 20.74 2.33 -11.31
N ALA A 201 20.02 1.20 -11.29
CA ALA A 201 18.64 1.15 -10.80
C ALA A 201 18.54 1.57 -9.32
N ALA A 202 19.45 1.09 -8.46
CA ALA A 202 19.52 1.48 -7.05
C ALA A 202 19.78 2.99 -6.87
N SER A 203 20.64 3.57 -7.71
CA SER A 203 20.94 5.00 -7.70
C SER A 203 19.73 5.84 -8.12
N ILE A 204 19.03 5.44 -9.18
CA ILE A 204 17.83 6.16 -9.64
C ILE A 204 16.72 6.10 -8.60
N VAL A 205 16.43 4.92 -8.01
CA VAL A 205 15.37 4.82 -7.00
C VAL A 205 15.69 5.65 -5.75
N ARG A 206 16.96 5.72 -5.34
CA ARG A 206 17.41 6.60 -4.25
C ARG A 206 17.12 8.06 -4.57
N LEU A 207 17.47 8.52 -5.76
CA LEU A 207 17.26 9.90 -6.20
C LEU A 207 15.76 10.23 -6.31
N HIS A 208 14.95 9.30 -6.80
CA HIS A 208 13.50 9.44 -6.88
C HIS A 208 12.87 9.65 -5.50
N ILE A 209 13.15 8.75 -4.54
CA ILE A 209 12.62 8.86 -3.17
C ILE A 209 13.10 10.16 -2.51
N ARG A 210 14.38 10.52 -2.68
CA ARG A 210 14.96 11.77 -2.15
C ARG A 210 14.28 13.00 -2.73
N ARG A 211 13.99 13.03 -4.03
CA ARG A 211 13.29 14.14 -4.68
C ARG A 211 11.89 14.30 -4.06
N THR A 212 11.15 13.21 -3.91
CA THR A 212 9.83 13.24 -3.25
C THR A 212 9.95 13.76 -1.81
N ARG A 213 10.93 13.30 -1.03
CA ARG A 213 11.16 13.80 0.33
C ARG A 213 11.41 15.31 0.36
N LEU A 214 12.27 15.84 -0.51
CA LEU A 214 12.59 17.27 -0.52
C LEU A 214 11.37 18.12 -0.91
N LEU A 215 10.53 17.64 -1.82
CA LEU A 215 9.26 18.30 -2.15
C LEU A 215 8.30 18.28 -0.96
N ILE A 216 8.22 17.14 -0.26
CA ILE A 216 7.43 17.00 0.97
C ILE A 216 7.94 17.96 2.05
N GLU A 217 9.25 18.05 2.28
CA GLU A 217 9.86 18.97 3.26
C GLU A 217 9.52 20.44 2.94
N LYS A 218 9.48 20.81 1.65
CA LYS A 218 9.12 22.16 1.20
C LYS A 218 7.62 22.47 1.37
N MET A 219 6.76 21.48 1.16
CA MET A 219 5.30 21.65 1.20
C MET A 219 4.68 21.34 2.57
N ALA A 220 5.44 20.70 3.46
CA ALA A 220 4.95 20.29 4.76
C ALA A 220 4.44 21.52 5.54
N PRO A 221 3.16 21.53 5.97
CA PRO A 221 2.72 22.54 6.92
C PRO A 221 3.57 22.41 8.19
N PRO A 222 3.75 23.51 8.97
CA PRO A 222 4.46 23.46 10.24
C PRO A 222 3.90 22.31 11.10
N PRO A 223 4.74 21.64 11.91
CA PRO A 223 4.35 20.42 12.60
C PRO A 223 3.04 20.64 13.36
N LYS A 224 1.98 19.96 12.91
CA LYS A 224 0.73 19.93 13.67
C LYS A 224 0.92 18.90 14.78
N GLU A 225 0.69 19.30 16.03
CA GLU A 225 0.43 18.34 17.08
C GLU A 225 -0.67 17.38 16.61
N ARG A 226 -0.51 16.07 16.85
CA ARG A 226 -1.57 15.10 16.55
C ARG A 226 -2.87 15.63 17.16
N PRO A 227 -3.97 15.80 16.39
CA PRO A 227 -5.19 16.38 16.91
C PRO A 227 -5.66 15.60 18.15
N LYS A 228 -5.85 16.31 19.28
CA LYS A 228 -6.24 15.72 20.57
C LYS A 228 -7.58 14.98 20.50
N SER A 229 -8.44 15.34 19.55
CA SER A 229 -9.73 14.70 19.29
C SER A 229 -9.69 13.89 17.99
N ARG A 230 -9.60 12.57 18.15
CA ARG A 230 -9.65 11.62 17.05
C ARG A 230 -11.10 11.48 16.55
N GLN A 231 -11.33 11.68 15.24
CA GLN A 231 -12.67 11.66 14.65
C GLN A 231 -13.21 10.22 14.52
N ARG A 232 -14.51 10.04 14.72
CA ARG A 232 -15.18 8.75 14.42
C ARG A 232 -15.16 8.55 12.90
N ALA A 233 -15.00 7.30 12.46
CA ALA A 233 -15.17 6.96 11.04
C ALA A 233 -16.51 7.49 10.53
N PRO A 234 -16.57 8.13 9.35
CA PRO A 234 -17.81 8.14 8.60
C PRO A 234 -18.23 6.68 8.33
N PRO A 235 -19.53 6.36 8.36
CA PRO A 235 -19.99 5.06 7.90
C PRO A 235 -19.51 4.87 6.45
N ILE A 236 -18.87 3.75 6.15
CA ILE A 236 -18.66 3.34 4.76
C ILE A 236 -20.06 3.29 4.16
N ALA A 237 -20.28 3.99 3.05
CA ALA A 237 -21.55 3.95 2.35
C ALA A 237 -21.96 2.49 2.15
N ALA A 238 -23.13 2.13 2.69
CA ALA A 238 -23.79 0.92 2.26
C ALA A 238 -24.20 1.13 0.79
N ASP A 239 -24.00 0.09 -0.01
CA ASP A 239 -24.42 -0.06 -1.40
C ASP A 239 -23.51 0.51 -2.51
N SER A 240 -22.75 -0.41 -3.10
CA SER A 240 -23.09 -0.82 -4.45
C SER A 240 -23.29 -2.34 -4.44
N GLN A 241 -24.55 -2.77 -4.55
CA GLN A 241 -24.88 -4.13 -4.98
C GLN A 241 -24.22 -4.36 -6.35
N THR A 242 -23.04 -4.95 -6.38
CA THR A 242 -22.64 -5.79 -7.51
C THR A 242 -23.09 -7.19 -7.16
N SER A 243 -24.28 -7.54 -7.65
CA SER A 243 -24.63 -8.93 -7.91
C SER A 243 -23.47 -9.57 -8.67
N PHE A 244 -22.68 -10.38 -7.98
CA PHE A 244 -21.85 -11.37 -8.67
C PHE A 244 -22.71 -12.63 -8.74
N ASP A 245 -23.36 -12.79 -9.88
CA ASP A 245 -23.92 -14.06 -10.30
C ASP A 245 -22.83 -15.13 -10.16
N ALA A 246 -23.16 -16.16 -9.38
CA ALA A 246 -22.37 -17.35 -9.23
C ALA A 246 -22.54 -18.22 -10.47
N ASP A 247 -21.86 -17.87 -11.56
CA ASP A 247 -21.51 -18.85 -12.60
C ASP A 247 -20.32 -18.38 -13.43
N ALA A 248 -19.12 -18.78 -13.02
CA ALA A 248 -17.94 -18.80 -13.88
C ALA A 248 -16.97 -19.86 -13.35
N SER A 249 -16.97 -21.02 -14.04
CA SER A 249 -15.95 -22.05 -13.87
C SER A 249 -14.54 -21.46 -14.08
N PRO A 250 -13.52 -21.96 -13.37
CA PRO A 250 -12.14 -21.51 -13.58
C PRO A 250 -11.63 -22.08 -14.92
N HIS A 251 -11.43 -21.22 -15.91
CA HIS A 251 -10.55 -21.55 -17.03
C HIS A 251 -9.09 -21.44 -16.55
N ASP A 252 -8.44 -22.60 -16.49
CA ASP A 252 -7.00 -22.76 -16.29
C ASP A 252 -6.24 -22.32 -17.55
N PRO A 253 -5.32 -21.33 -17.49
CA PRO A 253 -4.52 -20.94 -18.65
C PRO A 253 -3.26 -21.80 -18.85
N PHE A 254 -3.12 -22.94 -18.16
CA PHE A 254 -1.96 -23.85 -18.28
C PHE A 254 -2.32 -25.30 -18.62
N THR A 255 -3.29 -25.52 -19.53
CA THR A 255 -3.45 -26.84 -20.18
C THR A 255 -3.46 -26.71 -21.70
N ALA A 256 -2.32 -27.08 -22.29
CA ALA A 256 -2.01 -27.45 -23.69
C ALA A 256 -2.61 -26.64 -24.84
#